data_AF-A0A149QUL8-F1
#
_entry.id   AF-A0A149QUL8-F1
#
_cell.length_a   1.000
_cell.length_b   1.000
_cell.length_c   1.000
_cell.angle_alpha   90.00
_cell.angle_beta   90.00
_cell.angle_gamma   90.00
#
_symmetry.space_group_name_H-M   'P 1'
#
loop_
_entity.id
_entity.type
_entity.pdbx_description
1 polymer ?
#
loop_
_entity_poly.entity_id
_entity_poly.type
_entity_poly.pdbx_seq_one_letter_code
_entity_poly.pdbx_strand_id
1 'polypeptide(L)'
;MAADHLNGLIRYLGQDDWKACFEEVLGDHLGPALEAADMTFEDLGEVLGLDVAMTLWGCAFEDFLGQDWDEGRNFVEVYLKRRGWKEGPRNSVYMRALKESVMSLYEVYDIVPGQSLMARDLLRSGKPVMVREGTATKTLRPWDRIAARLVPEDGHTILAGGLLAYSRAACEDLAGHLYDVLRRKRGKAEFPKVRTEVLRDLAPLFTLTWLFRTLENMVGQSALPVLFNGDGEDLVFHDICFPLARGVTQKTVAEVLEKLPGLRSEGRSFWNWLRMPGQKKATSSGSSHQDAQAQFLSSEMDDGSIVLGTLELKGRQLRLEVNSKSRAEQGQSMLKEALGNLVGTPLTQIMTAQQAMDERGTGEGGKTPDVQIPPGEEARILAEVLERHYRKTLDDVVPALGNMTPRQAVRTATGRKAVAAWLKQIENTTAGLGRAELTSSFSFDWMWNELGIASLRK
;
A
#
# COMPACT_ATOMS: atom_id res chain seq x y z
N MET A 1 -22.87 -7.66 11.72
CA MET A 1 -23.75 -8.15 12.80
C MET A 1 -23.81 -7.22 14.02
N ALA A 2 -22.92 -6.23 14.20
CA ALA A 2 -22.98 -5.30 15.35
C ALA A 2 -23.95 -4.09 15.18
N ALA A 3 -24.30 -3.72 13.94
CA ALA A 3 -25.05 -2.49 13.65
C ALA A 3 -26.51 -2.50 14.17
N ASP A 4 -27.16 -3.67 14.23
CA ASP A 4 -28.57 -3.74 14.66
C ASP A 4 -28.78 -3.44 16.15
N HIS A 5 -27.74 -3.62 16.96
CA HIS A 5 -27.81 -3.47 18.43
C HIS A 5 -27.79 -2.00 18.88
N LEU A 6 -27.50 -1.04 18.00
CA LEU A 6 -27.37 0.39 18.35
C LEU A 6 -28.47 1.27 17.75
N ASN A 7 -29.35 0.71 16.91
CA ASN A 7 -30.44 1.45 16.25
C ASN A 7 -31.32 2.22 17.25
N GLY A 8 -31.56 1.63 18.43
CA GLY A 8 -32.33 2.27 19.50
C GLY A 8 -31.65 3.53 20.06
N LEU A 9 -30.34 3.48 20.27
CA LEU A 9 -29.52 4.61 20.72
C LEU A 9 -29.45 5.70 19.64
N ILE A 10 -29.18 5.32 18.39
CA ILE A 10 -29.08 6.25 17.26
C ILE A 10 -30.39 7.04 17.09
N ARG A 11 -31.55 6.37 17.17
CA ARG A 11 -32.86 7.05 17.12
C ARG A 11 -33.11 7.97 18.30
N TYR A 12 -32.54 7.65 19.46
CA TYR A 12 -32.69 8.44 20.68
C TYR A 12 -31.80 9.68 20.69
N LEU A 13 -30.74 9.72 19.87
CA LEU A 13 -29.80 10.82 19.76
C LEU A 13 -30.47 12.18 19.47
N GLY A 14 -31.54 12.18 18.67
CA GLY A 14 -32.30 13.38 18.33
C GLY A 14 -33.25 13.87 19.45
N GLN A 15 -33.17 13.32 20.65
CA GLN A 15 -34.00 13.71 21.80
C GLN A 15 -33.19 14.55 22.79
N ASP A 16 -33.88 15.44 23.50
CA ASP A 16 -33.29 16.35 24.49
C ASP A 16 -32.11 17.15 23.88
N ASP A 17 -31.07 17.37 24.67
CA ASP A 17 -29.81 18.05 24.36
C ASP A 17 -28.76 17.14 23.69
N TRP A 18 -29.03 15.83 23.57
CA TRP A 18 -28.02 14.85 23.16
C TRP A 18 -27.49 15.04 21.75
N LYS A 19 -28.29 15.61 20.85
CA LYS A 19 -27.84 15.91 19.49
C LYS A 19 -26.71 16.93 19.50
N ALA A 20 -26.84 18.00 20.30
CA ALA A 20 -25.81 19.03 20.41
C ALA A 20 -24.54 18.48 21.07
N CYS A 21 -24.69 17.68 22.14
CA CYS A 21 -23.58 16.99 22.79
C CYS A 21 -22.82 16.08 21.80
N PHE A 22 -23.52 15.35 20.94
CA PHE A 22 -22.87 14.52 19.94
C PHE A 22 -22.23 15.32 18.80
N GLU A 23 -22.85 16.43 18.36
CA GLU A 23 -22.27 17.33 17.37
C GLU A 23 -20.93 17.92 17.84
N GLU A 24 -20.79 18.20 19.14
CA GLU A 24 -19.50 18.60 19.74
C GLU A 24 -18.44 17.50 19.60
N VAL A 25 -18.75 16.26 19.99
CA VAL A 25 -17.83 15.12 19.85
C VAL A 25 -17.50 14.84 18.38
N LEU A 26 -18.48 14.92 17.48
CA LEU A 26 -18.25 14.75 16.04
C LEU A 26 -17.32 15.85 15.51
N GLY A 27 -17.48 17.08 15.99
CA GLY A 27 -16.60 18.21 15.72
C GLY A 27 -15.15 17.93 16.15
N ASP A 28 -14.93 17.38 17.34
CA ASP A 28 -13.59 17.01 17.80
C ASP A 28 -12.95 15.93 16.91
N HIS A 29 -13.72 14.95 16.45
CA HIS A 29 -13.21 13.83 15.66
C HIS A 29 -12.88 14.19 14.21
N LEU A 30 -13.59 15.17 13.62
CA LEU A 30 -13.54 15.44 12.17
C LEU A 30 -13.30 16.91 11.82
N GLY A 31 -13.80 17.84 12.64
CA GLY A 31 -13.81 19.29 12.39
C GLY A 31 -12.47 19.84 11.95
N PRO A 32 -11.36 19.63 12.71
CA PRO A 32 -10.05 20.12 12.32
C PRO A 32 -9.58 19.67 10.92
N ALA A 33 -9.90 18.44 10.51
CA ALA A 33 -9.52 17.92 9.20
C ALA A 33 -10.43 18.46 8.09
N LEU A 34 -11.73 18.57 8.36
CA LEU A 34 -12.72 19.14 7.45
C LEU A 34 -12.45 20.62 7.19
N GLU A 35 -12.17 21.40 8.23
CA GLU A 35 -11.77 22.82 8.12
C GLU A 35 -10.48 22.99 7.31
N ALA A 36 -9.46 22.16 7.58
CA ALA A 36 -8.19 22.23 6.87
C ALA A 36 -8.31 21.88 5.37
N ALA A 37 -9.28 21.02 5.02
CA ALA A 37 -9.56 20.63 3.65
C ALA A 37 -10.62 21.50 2.97
N ASP A 38 -11.22 22.48 3.67
CA ASP A 38 -12.39 23.26 3.22
C ASP A 38 -13.55 22.35 2.76
N MET A 39 -13.86 21.34 3.57
CA MET A 39 -14.86 20.30 3.29
C MET A 39 -15.96 20.26 4.36
N THR A 40 -17.15 19.84 3.96
CA THR A 40 -18.25 19.44 4.84
C THR A 40 -18.24 17.93 5.10
N PHE A 41 -19.09 17.46 6.02
CA PHE A 41 -19.26 16.02 6.25
C PHE A 41 -19.90 15.33 5.03
N GLU A 42 -20.78 16.02 4.31
CA GLU A 42 -21.35 15.55 3.06
C GLU A 42 -20.27 15.34 1.99
N ASP A 43 -19.37 16.32 1.81
CA ASP A 43 -18.25 16.23 0.86
C ASP A 43 -17.34 15.04 1.19
N LEU A 44 -17.16 14.72 2.47
CA LEU A 44 -16.40 13.56 2.91
C LEU A 44 -16.98 12.24 2.37
N GLY A 45 -18.31 12.13 2.36
CA GLY A 45 -19.01 10.97 1.80
C GLY A 45 -18.86 10.86 0.28
N GLU A 46 -18.76 11.99 -0.42
CA GLU A 46 -18.51 12.03 -1.86
C GLU A 46 -17.05 11.66 -2.20
N VAL A 47 -16.09 12.14 -1.41
CA VAL A 47 -14.65 11.95 -1.65
C VAL A 47 -14.15 10.57 -1.20
N LEU A 48 -14.52 10.13 0.01
CA LEU A 48 -14.03 8.87 0.60
C LEU A 48 -15.01 7.70 0.42
N GLY A 49 -16.23 7.99 -0.04
CA GLY A 49 -17.33 7.04 -0.05
C GLY A 49 -18.13 7.02 1.25
N LEU A 50 -19.44 6.79 1.12
CA LEU A 50 -20.39 6.83 2.24
C LEU A 50 -20.03 5.86 3.37
N ASP A 51 -19.54 4.65 3.06
CA ASP A 51 -19.18 3.66 4.06
C ASP A 51 -18.03 4.14 4.97
N VAL A 52 -17.06 4.86 4.40
CA VAL A 52 -15.92 5.42 5.15
C VAL A 52 -16.39 6.58 6.03
N ALA A 53 -17.19 7.49 5.47
CA ALA A 53 -17.77 8.59 6.24
C ALA A 53 -18.62 8.07 7.41
N MET A 54 -19.42 7.03 7.20
CA MET A 54 -20.21 6.39 8.27
C MET A 54 -19.35 5.64 9.29
N THR A 55 -18.18 5.12 8.89
CA THR A 55 -17.22 4.52 9.84
C THR A 55 -16.61 5.58 10.76
N LEU A 56 -16.26 6.75 10.20
CA LEU A 56 -15.76 7.90 10.98
C LEU A 56 -16.83 8.45 11.94
N TRP A 57 -18.07 8.58 11.45
CA TRP A 57 -19.23 8.90 12.29
C TRP A 57 -19.40 7.88 13.42
N GLY A 58 -19.27 6.58 13.12
CA GLY A 58 -19.34 5.50 14.10
C GLY A 58 -18.25 5.60 15.17
N CYS A 59 -17.02 5.97 14.80
CA CYS A 59 -15.94 6.20 15.75
C CYS A 59 -16.27 7.32 16.75
N ALA A 60 -16.78 8.46 16.25
CA ALA A 60 -17.21 9.57 17.08
C ALA A 60 -18.43 9.19 17.95
N PHE A 61 -19.38 8.44 17.40
CA PHE A 61 -20.56 8.00 18.13
C PHE A 61 -20.20 7.06 19.28
N GLU A 62 -19.38 6.05 19.03
CA GLU A 62 -18.89 5.14 20.07
C GLU A 62 -18.08 5.86 21.15
N ASP A 63 -17.38 6.94 20.79
CA ASP A 63 -16.73 7.81 21.75
C ASP A 63 -17.70 8.58 22.63
N PHE A 64 -18.68 9.23 22.01
CA PHE A 64 -19.78 9.89 22.71
C PHE A 64 -20.49 8.95 23.71
N LEU A 65 -20.70 7.67 23.37
CA LEU A 65 -21.31 6.70 24.29
C LEU A 65 -20.51 6.51 25.60
N GLY A 66 -19.19 6.68 25.54
CA GLY A 66 -18.27 6.53 26.68
C GLY A 66 -18.02 7.79 27.51
N GLN A 67 -18.55 8.95 27.09
CA GLN A 67 -18.36 10.22 27.78
C GLN A 67 -19.41 10.44 28.87
N ASP A 68 -18.96 11.01 29.99
CA ASP A 68 -19.82 11.51 31.06
C ASP A 68 -19.99 13.03 30.90
N TRP A 69 -21.23 13.49 30.90
CA TRP A 69 -21.60 14.91 30.76
C TRP A 69 -21.93 15.50 32.13
N ASP A 70 -22.40 16.74 32.16
CA ASP A 70 -22.71 17.50 33.37
C ASP A 70 -23.36 16.65 34.48
N GLU A 71 -22.81 16.77 35.69
CA GLU A 71 -23.23 16.03 36.89
C GLU A 71 -23.11 14.48 36.78
N GLY A 72 -22.27 13.97 35.86
CA GLY A 72 -22.05 12.53 35.67
C GLY A 72 -23.14 11.86 34.84
N ARG A 73 -23.87 12.63 34.02
CA ARG A 73 -24.94 12.15 33.16
C ARG A 73 -24.34 11.47 31.92
N ASN A 74 -24.55 10.17 31.74
CA ASN A 74 -24.13 9.44 30.54
C ASN A 74 -25.31 9.08 29.62
N PHE A 75 -25.12 9.19 28.32
CA PHE A 75 -26.14 8.93 27.30
C PHE A 75 -26.71 7.51 27.36
N VAL A 76 -25.84 6.49 27.45
CA VAL A 76 -26.23 5.08 27.49
C VAL A 76 -27.06 4.79 28.74
N GLU A 77 -26.63 5.28 29.91
CA GLU A 77 -27.36 5.04 31.16
C GLU A 77 -28.74 5.72 31.17
N VAL A 78 -28.82 6.96 30.68
CA VAL A 78 -30.11 7.68 30.55
C VAL A 78 -31.03 6.96 29.58
N TYR A 79 -30.50 6.52 28.44
CA TYR A 79 -31.26 5.77 27.45
C TYR A 79 -31.78 4.44 28.01
N LEU A 80 -30.91 3.62 28.60
CA LEU A 80 -31.29 2.31 29.15
C LEU A 80 -32.30 2.44 30.29
N LYS A 81 -32.20 3.49 31.12
CA LYS A 81 -33.19 3.78 32.16
C LYS A 81 -34.58 4.06 31.59
N ARG A 82 -34.68 4.76 30.45
CA ARG A 82 -35.96 5.15 29.82
C ARG A 82 -36.50 4.09 28.86
N ARG A 83 -35.63 3.39 28.13
CA ARG A 83 -35.96 2.55 26.97
C ARG A 83 -35.35 1.14 26.99
N GLY A 84 -34.52 0.78 27.97
CA GLY A 84 -33.79 -0.49 28.00
C GLY A 84 -34.68 -1.74 27.96
N TRP A 85 -35.95 -1.63 28.41
CA TRP A 85 -36.93 -2.72 28.29
C TRP A 85 -37.25 -3.10 26.83
N LYS A 86 -37.04 -2.20 25.85
CA LYS A 86 -37.22 -2.47 24.42
C LYS A 86 -36.02 -3.17 23.78
N GLU A 87 -34.84 -3.03 24.37
CA GLU A 87 -33.58 -3.56 23.85
C GLU A 87 -33.32 -4.99 24.30
N GLY A 88 -33.83 -5.34 25.49
CA GLY A 88 -33.58 -6.63 26.13
C GLY A 88 -32.20 -6.73 26.79
N PRO A 89 -31.94 -7.81 27.54
CA PRO A 89 -30.74 -7.91 28.38
C PRO A 89 -29.42 -7.92 27.60
N ARG A 90 -29.38 -8.63 26.46
CA ARG A 90 -28.17 -8.79 25.65
C ARG A 90 -27.68 -7.46 25.07
N ASN A 91 -28.57 -6.73 24.39
CA ASN A 91 -28.26 -5.40 23.85
C ASN A 91 -27.89 -4.41 24.96
N SER A 92 -28.58 -4.45 26.09
CA SER A 92 -28.28 -3.58 27.23
C SER A 92 -26.87 -3.83 27.79
N VAL A 93 -26.44 -5.09 27.88
CA VAL A 93 -25.08 -5.46 28.28
C VAL A 93 -24.06 -4.97 27.25
N TYR A 94 -24.32 -5.17 25.96
CA TYR A 94 -23.45 -4.70 24.89
C TYR A 94 -23.29 -3.17 24.89
N MET A 95 -24.38 -2.42 25.06
CA MET A 95 -24.34 -0.94 25.14
C MET A 95 -23.49 -0.45 26.32
N ARG A 96 -23.61 -1.09 27.50
CA ARG A 96 -22.74 -0.76 28.65
C ARG A 96 -21.29 -1.17 28.41
N ALA A 97 -21.05 -2.31 27.77
CA ALA A 97 -19.71 -2.74 27.42
C ALA A 97 -19.04 -1.75 26.43
N LEU A 98 -19.80 -1.20 25.49
CA LEU A 98 -19.36 -0.12 24.60
C LEU A 98 -19.01 1.15 25.37
N LYS A 99 -19.87 1.60 26.28
CA LYS A 99 -19.61 2.75 27.17
C LYS A 99 -18.28 2.61 27.92
N GLU A 100 -17.97 1.40 28.42
CA GLU A 100 -16.73 1.15 29.18
C GLU A 100 -15.50 0.92 28.28
N SER A 101 -15.69 0.68 26.98
CA SER A 101 -14.60 0.46 26.04
C SER A 101 -13.89 1.78 25.67
N VAL A 102 -12.66 1.68 25.15
CA VAL A 102 -11.89 2.82 24.62
C VAL A 102 -11.24 2.45 23.29
N MET A 103 -11.09 3.44 22.42
CA MET A 103 -10.34 3.30 21.18
C MET A 103 -8.86 3.03 21.48
N SER A 104 -8.26 2.08 20.77
CA SER A 104 -6.82 1.85 20.84
C SER A 104 -6.28 1.37 19.51
N LEU A 105 -4.94 1.29 19.40
CA LEU A 105 -4.25 0.81 18.21
C LEU A 105 -3.77 -0.62 18.42
N TYR A 106 -4.16 -1.52 17.52
CA TYR A 106 -3.81 -2.93 17.56
C TYR A 106 -3.04 -3.34 16.32
N GLU A 107 -2.05 -4.20 16.49
CA GLU A 107 -1.47 -4.99 15.41
C GLU A 107 -2.15 -6.36 15.40
N VAL A 108 -2.66 -6.78 14.24
CA VAL A 108 -3.42 -8.03 14.10
C VAL A 108 -2.60 -9.15 13.49
N TYR A 109 -2.81 -10.38 13.92
CA TYR A 109 -2.17 -11.59 13.37
C TYR A 109 -3.06 -12.82 13.62
N ASP A 110 -2.62 -14.01 13.19
CA ASP A 110 -3.40 -15.27 13.28
C ASP A 110 -4.86 -15.10 12.82
N ILE A 111 -5.02 -14.49 11.64
CA ILE A 111 -6.33 -14.19 11.06
C ILE A 111 -6.92 -15.47 10.47
N VAL A 112 -8.13 -15.81 10.92
CA VAL A 112 -8.99 -16.84 10.34
C VAL A 112 -10.14 -16.12 9.62
N PRO A 113 -10.12 -16.05 8.28
CA PRO A 113 -11.11 -15.31 7.51
C PRO A 113 -12.55 -15.72 7.86
N GLY A 114 -13.39 -14.73 8.17
CA GLY A 114 -14.78 -14.96 8.53
C GLY A 114 -15.03 -15.38 9.98
N GLN A 115 -14.00 -15.50 10.81
CA GLN A 115 -14.12 -16.06 12.15
C GLN A 115 -13.44 -15.24 13.25
N SER A 116 -12.12 -15.03 13.14
CA SER A 116 -11.34 -14.46 14.24
C SER A 116 -10.00 -13.89 13.84
N LEU A 117 -9.41 -13.09 14.72
CA LEU A 117 -8.02 -12.65 14.67
C LEU A 117 -7.43 -12.52 16.08
N MET A 118 -6.11 -12.47 16.19
CA MET A 118 -5.42 -12.03 17.41
C MET A 118 -5.09 -10.55 17.30
N ALA A 119 -5.49 -9.76 18.29
CA ALA A 119 -5.21 -8.32 18.36
C ALA A 119 -4.22 -8.03 19.48
N ARG A 120 -3.05 -7.48 19.14
CA ARG A 120 -2.07 -7.01 20.13
C ARG A 120 -2.12 -5.49 20.25
N ASP A 121 -2.44 -5.03 21.45
CA ASP A 121 -2.46 -3.60 21.77
C ASP A 121 -1.04 -2.99 21.76
N LEU A 122 -0.86 -1.96 20.95
CA LEU A 122 0.42 -1.23 20.82
C LEU A 122 0.58 -0.13 21.89
N LEU A 123 -0.51 0.40 22.43
CA LEU A 123 -0.53 1.54 23.35
C LEU A 123 -0.61 1.13 24.83
N ARG A 124 -1.25 0.01 25.14
CA ARG A 124 -1.36 -0.52 26.51
C ARG A 124 -0.39 -1.68 26.73
N SER A 125 -0.21 -2.05 27.99
CA SER A 125 0.51 -3.27 28.36
C SER A 125 -0.52 -4.36 28.61
N GLY A 126 -0.54 -5.37 27.77
CA GLY A 126 -1.52 -6.44 27.84
C GLY A 126 -1.10 -7.65 27.01
N LYS A 127 -1.71 -8.79 27.29
CA LYS A 127 -1.60 -9.95 26.40
C LYS A 127 -2.46 -9.71 25.16
N PRO A 128 -2.06 -10.21 23.98
CA PRO A 128 -2.92 -10.22 22.81
C PRO A 128 -4.27 -10.88 23.11
N VAL A 129 -5.34 -10.35 22.52
CA VAL A 129 -6.72 -10.79 22.74
C VAL A 129 -7.23 -11.47 21.47
N MET A 130 -7.88 -12.62 21.61
CA MET A 130 -8.59 -13.25 20.52
C MET A 130 -9.91 -12.52 20.28
N VAL A 131 -10.11 -12.04 19.07
CA VAL A 131 -11.27 -11.25 18.68
C VAL A 131 -12.07 -12.02 17.66
N ARG A 132 -13.37 -12.21 17.92
CA ARG A 132 -14.32 -12.80 17.00
C ARG A 132 -14.82 -11.73 16.05
N GLU A 133 -14.61 -11.94 14.77
CA GLU A 133 -14.91 -10.96 13.73
C GLU A 133 -15.14 -11.71 12.40
N GLY A 134 -16.16 -11.31 11.62
CA GLY A 134 -16.53 -12.01 10.39
C GLY A 134 -16.29 -11.27 9.06
N THR A 135 -16.28 -9.95 9.03
CA THR A 135 -16.17 -9.17 7.79
C THR A 135 -14.75 -8.63 7.59
N ALA A 136 -14.21 -7.92 8.58
CA ALA A 136 -12.86 -7.35 8.52
C ALA A 136 -11.77 -8.41 8.34
N THR A 137 -11.91 -9.60 8.93
CA THR A 137 -11.00 -10.74 8.78
C THR A 137 -10.90 -11.27 7.35
N LYS A 138 -11.83 -10.89 6.46
CA LYS A 138 -11.77 -11.24 5.03
C LYS A 138 -10.88 -10.30 4.22
N THR A 139 -10.58 -9.11 4.75
CA THR A 139 -9.80 -8.08 4.06
C THR A 139 -8.49 -7.76 4.76
N LEU A 140 -8.46 -7.85 6.10
CA LEU A 140 -7.28 -7.64 6.92
C LEU A 140 -6.22 -8.71 6.65
N ARG A 141 -4.97 -8.26 6.71
CA ARG A 141 -3.77 -9.07 6.49
C ARG A 141 -3.00 -9.20 7.80
N PRO A 142 -2.23 -10.28 7.97
CA PRO A 142 -1.29 -10.37 9.08
C PRO A 142 -0.43 -9.10 9.15
N TRP A 143 -0.24 -8.61 10.38
CA TRP A 143 0.52 -7.42 10.73
C TRP A 143 -0.12 -6.09 10.33
N ASP A 144 -1.34 -6.09 9.80
CA ASP A 144 -2.11 -4.85 9.66
C ASP A 144 -2.29 -4.19 11.03
N ARG A 145 -2.38 -2.87 11.01
CA ARG A 145 -2.67 -2.07 12.20
C ARG A 145 -4.05 -1.49 12.07
N ILE A 146 -4.85 -1.62 13.13
CA ILE A 146 -6.22 -1.09 13.18
C ILE A 146 -6.40 -0.24 14.42
N ALA A 147 -7.07 0.90 14.29
CA ALA A 147 -7.66 1.60 15.42
C ALA A 147 -9.11 1.14 15.57
N ALA A 148 -9.44 0.57 16.72
CA ALA A 148 -10.79 0.09 17.01
C ALA A 148 -11.10 0.07 18.52
N ARG A 149 -12.35 -0.17 18.87
CA ARG A 149 -12.77 -0.57 20.23
C ARG A 149 -12.93 -2.09 20.28
N LEU A 150 -12.39 -2.70 21.34
CA LEU A 150 -12.63 -4.11 21.67
C LEU A 150 -13.69 -4.19 22.77
N VAL A 151 -14.75 -4.94 22.53
CA VAL A 151 -15.92 -5.02 23.40
C VAL A 151 -16.16 -6.46 23.83
N PRO A 152 -16.34 -6.74 25.13
CA PRO A 152 -16.77 -8.06 25.58
C PRO A 152 -18.25 -8.30 25.25
N GLU A 153 -18.55 -9.42 24.60
CA GLU A 153 -19.92 -9.87 24.28
C GLU A 153 -20.01 -11.39 24.46
N ASP A 154 -20.95 -11.85 25.31
CA ASP A 154 -21.25 -13.27 25.54
C ASP A 154 -20.02 -14.18 25.80
N GLY A 155 -19.06 -13.68 26.59
CA GLY A 155 -17.83 -14.42 26.91
C GLY A 155 -16.75 -14.41 25.83
N HIS A 156 -16.99 -13.68 24.73
CA HIS A 156 -16.01 -13.41 23.67
C HIS A 156 -15.64 -11.92 23.65
N THR A 157 -14.60 -11.58 22.90
CA THR A 157 -14.29 -10.19 22.54
C THR A 157 -14.58 -9.99 21.07
N ILE A 158 -15.23 -8.88 20.72
CA ILE A 158 -15.56 -8.49 19.35
C ILE A 158 -15.01 -7.10 19.04
N LEU A 159 -14.93 -6.75 17.75
CA LEU A 159 -14.71 -5.37 17.30
C LEU A 159 -16.03 -4.61 17.36
N ALA A 160 -15.97 -3.36 17.84
CA ALA A 160 -17.05 -2.40 17.64
C ALA A 160 -17.15 -1.98 16.15
N GLY A 161 -18.13 -1.16 15.82
CA GLY A 161 -18.39 -0.72 14.45
C GLY A 161 -17.33 0.26 13.91
N GLY A 162 -16.77 1.10 14.78
CA GLY A 162 -15.69 2.02 14.43
C GLY A 162 -14.34 1.29 14.27
N LEU A 163 -13.98 0.95 13.03
CA LEU A 163 -12.69 0.31 12.69
C LEU A 163 -11.98 1.09 11.59
N LEU A 164 -10.79 1.60 11.90
CA LEU A 164 -9.94 2.30 10.94
C LEU A 164 -8.68 1.46 10.65
N ALA A 165 -8.47 1.09 9.39
CA ALA A 165 -7.24 0.45 8.95
C ALA A 165 -6.12 1.49 8.81
N TYR A 166 -5.05 1.35 9.58
CA TYR A 166 -3.97 2.32 9.66
C TYR A 166 -2.83 1.97 8.72
N SER A 167 -2.47 2.95 7.88
CA SER A 167 -1.22 2.90 7.13
C SER A 167 -0.02 3.02 8.07
N ARG A 168 1.16 2.62 7.60
CA ARG A 168 2.40 2.79 8.35
C ARG A 168 2.70 4.26 8.65
N ALA A 169 2.49 5.15 7.68
CA ALA A 169 2.69 6.58 7.87
C ALA A 169 1.75 7.14 8.95
N ALA A 170 0.46 6.77 8.91
CA ALA A 170 -0.51 7.17 9.94
C ALA A 170 -0.13 6.66 11.35
N CYS A 171 0.48 5.47 11.44
CA CYS A 171 1.01 4.96 12.70
C CYS A 171 2.18 5.81 13.23
N GLU A 172 3.08 6.24 12.35
CA GLU A 172 4.23 7.08 12.72
C GLU A 172 3.77 8.48 13.16
N ASP A 173 2.76 9.05 12.50
CA ASP A 173 2.15 10.31 12.90
C ASP A 173 1.46 10.19 14.26
N LEU A 174 0.63 9.15 14.44
CA LEU A 174 -0.07 8.91 15.70
C LEU A 174 0.91 8.75 16.86
N ALA A 175 1.98 7.99 16.65
CA ALA A 175 3.06 7.88 17.62
C ALA A 175 3.67 9.25 17.95
N GLY A 176 3.97 10.06 16.92
CA GLY A 176 4.47 11.42 17.07
C GLY A 176 3.54 12.30 17.92
N HIS A 177 2.27 12.39 17.55
CA HIS A 177 1.27 13.16 18.27
C HIS A 177 1.10 12.70 19.72
N LEU A 178 1.07 11.39 19.96
CA LEU A 178 1.01 10.84 21.31
C LEU A 178 2.23 11.23 22.14
N TYR A 179 3.45 11.23 21.58
CA TYR A 179 4.65 11.68 22.28
C TYR A 179 4.60 13.17 22.64
N ASP A 180 4.09 13.99 21.72
CA ASP A 180 3.99 15.44 21.90
C ASP A 180 2.97 15.78 22.99
N VAL A 181 1.78 15.16 22.95
CA VAL A 181 0.75 15.28 24.00
C VAL A 181 1.27 14.78 25.35
N LEU A 182 2.01 13.67 25.37
CA LEU A 182 2.58 13.09 26.60
C LEU A 182 3.92 13.74 27.04
N ARG A 183 4.36 14.81 26.35
CA ARG A 183 5.59 15.58 26.63
C ARG A 183 6.86 14.73 26.82
N ARG A 184 7.07 13.70 25.98
CA ARG A 184 8.27 12.84 26.02
C ARG A 184 9.18 13.08 24.82
N LYS A 185 10.50 13.11 25.04
CA LYS A 185 11.50 13.17 23.94
C LYS A 185 11.48 11.86 23.14
N ARG A 186 11.39 11.95 21.81
CA ARG A 186 11.40 10.81 20.87
C ARG A 186 12.58 9.88 21.15
N GLY A 187 12.28 8.59 21.36
CA GLY A 187 13.26 7.51 21.52
C GLY A 187 12.87 6.32 20.63
N LYS A 188 13.69 5.26 20.60
CA LYS A 188 13.52 4.07 19.74
C LYS A 188 12.24 3.22 20.01
N ALA A 189 11.29 3.69 20.82
CA ALA A 189 10.04 2.98 21.07
C ALA A 189 8.98 3.47 20.07
N GLU A 190 8.34 2.54 19.34
CA GLU A 190 7.35 2.88 18.31
C GLU A 190 6.16 3.67 18.89
N PHE A 191 5.59 3.24 20.02
CA PHE A 191 4.48 3.94 20.68
C PHE A 191 4.73 4.15 22.18
N PRO A 192 4.34 5.31 22.75
CA PRO A 192 4.33 5.49 24.18
C PRO A 192 3.27 4.60 24.82
N LYS A 193 3.56 4.06 26.02
CA LYS A 193 2.55 3.35 26.80
C LYS A 193 1.59 4.33 27.48
N VAL A 194 0.29 4.14 27.24
CA VAL A 194 -0.81 5.03 27.65
C VAL A 194 -1.75 4.26 28.57
N ARG A 195 -2.29 4.94 29.59
CA ARG A 195 -3.32 4.38 30.48
C ARG A 195 -4.69 4.45 29.81
N THR A 196 -5.61 3.55 30.18
CA THR A 196 -6.96 3.48 29.60
C THR A 196 -7.72 4.79 29.75
N GLU A 197 -7.59 5.48 30.88
CA GLU A 197 -8.31 6.73 31.15
C GLU A 197 -7.88 7.84 30.18
N VAL A 198 -6.59 7.89 29.86
CA VAL A 198 -6.04 8.86 28.90
C VAL A 198 -6.45 8.54 27.46
N LEU A 199 -6.69 7.26 27.12
CA LEU A 199 -7.15 6.89 25.79
C LEU A 199 -8.59 7.37 25.49
N ARG A 200 -9.41 7.59 26.54
CA ARG A 200 -10.75 8.14 26.38
C ARG A 200 -10.68 9.58 25.85
N ASP A 201 -9.84 10.40 26.49
CA ASP A 201 -9.65 11.81 26.10
C ASP A 201 -8.95 11.96 24.74
N LEU A 202 -8.20 10.95 24.31
CA LEU A 202 -7.45 10.95 23.05
C LEU A 202 -8.15 10.23 21.91
N ALA A 203 -9.41 9.81 22.06
CA ALA A 203 -10.16 9.14 21.00
C ALA A 203 -10.22 9.96 19.67
N PRO A 204 -10.44 11.29 19.68
CA PRO A 204 -10.42 12.10 18.45
C PRO A 204 -9.08 12.09 17.71
N LEU A 205 -7.97 11.89 18.44
CA LEU A 205 -6.64 11.86 17.83
C LEU A 205 -6.50 10.71 16.80
N PHE A 206 -7.21 9.60 17.01
CA PHE A 206 -7.18 8.47 16.10
C PHE A 206 -7.92 8.76 14.79
N THR A 207 -9.11 9.38 14.84
CA THR A 207 -9.83 9.72 13.61
C THR A 207 -9.12 10.82 12.85
N LEU A 208 -8.65 11.87 13.53
CA LEU A 208 -7.95 12.98 12.90
C LEU A 208 -6.66 12.53 12.23
N THR A 209 -5.81 11.78 12.94
CA THR A 209 -4.54 11.29 12.35
C THR A 209 -4.79 10.42 11.12
N TRP A 210 -5.81 9.55 11.18
CA TRP A 210 -6.18 8.70 10.06
C TRP A 210 -6.71 9.52 8.87
N LEU A 211 -7.60 10.48 9.15
CA LEU A 211 -8.28 11.29 8.14
C LEU A 211 -7.31 12.23 7.42
N PHE A 212 -6.48 12.98 8.15
CA PHE A 212 -5.44 13.82 7.56
C PHE A 212 -4.55 13.01 6.61
N ARG A 213 -4.03 11.87 7.07
CA ARG A 213 -3.15 11.04 6.23
C ARG A 213 -3.88 10.47 5.02
N THR A 214 -5.15 10.13 5.16
CA THR A 214 -5.96 9.60 4.05
C THR A 214 -6.18 10.67 2.97
N LEU A 215 -6.56 11.90 3.38
CA LEU A 215 -6.73 13.03 2.47
C LEU A 215 -5.41 13.43 1.80
N GLU A 216 -4.32 13.52 2.56
CA GLU A 216 -2.97 13.78 2.02
C GLU A 216 -2.56 12.76 0.96
N ASN A 217 -2.81 11.48 1.22
CA ASN A 217 -2.50 10.41 0.26
C ASN A 217 -3.34 10.53 -1.02
N MET A 218 -4.59 11.00 -0.96
CA MET A 218 -5.41 11.22 -2.15
C MET A 218 -4.91 12.41 -2.99
N VAL A 219 -4.50 13.49 -2.32
CA VAL A 219 -3.85 14.63 -2.99
C VAL A 219 -2.53 14.17 -3.62
N GLY A 220 -1.74 13.37 -2.90
CA GLY A 220 -0.47 12.82 -3.37
C GLY A 220 -0.61 11.79 -4.50
N GLN A 221 -1.70 11.00 -4.53
CA GLN A 221 -2.00 10.05 -5.60
C GLN A 221 -2.50 10.72 -6.88
N SER A 222 -3.03 11.96 -6.79
CA SER A 222 -3.32 12.78 -7.97
C SER A 222 -2.04 13.31 -8.64
N ALA A 223 -0.90 13.32 -7.94
CA ALA A 223 0.40 13.57 -8.53
C ALA A 223 1.03 12.23 -8.95
N LEU A 224 0.94 11.91 -10.24
CA LEU A 224 1.58 10.74 -10.81
C LEU A 224 3.09 10.73 -10.49
N PRO A 225 3.69 9.58 -10.16
CA PRO A 225 5.13 9.50 -9.91
C PRO A 225 5.88 9.96 -11.15
N VAL A 226 6.88 10.82 -10.96
CA VAL A 226 7.78 11.22 -12.05
C VAL A 226 8.63 10.00 -12.42
N LEU A 227 8.41 9.47 -13.62
CA LEU A 227 9.09 8.28 -14.12
C LEU A 227 10.33 8.69 -14.93
N PHE A 228 11.46 8.08 -14.60
CA PHE A 228 12.72 8.24 -15.31
C PHE A 228 13.18 6.90 -15.91
N ASN A 229 13.94 6.93 -17.00
CA ASN A 229 14.61 5.73 -17.51
C ASN A 229 15.88 5.40 -16.68
N GLY A 230 16.52 4.25 -16.94
CA GLY A 230 17.77 3.83 -16.28
C GLY A 230 18.97 4.79 -16.43
N ASP A 231 18.84 5.83 -17.25
CA ASP A 231 19.83 6.90 -17.46
C ASP A 231 19.51 8.19 -16.71
N GLY A 232 18.38 8.25 -16.04
CA GLY A 232 17.90 9.43 -15.31
C GLY A 232 17.25 10.50 -16.20
N GLU A 233 16.84 10.14 -17.41
CA GLU A 233 16.06 11.00 -18.30
C GLU A 233 14.56 10.73 -18.14
N ASP A 234 13.71 11.72 -18.43
CA ASP A 234 12.25 11.57 -18.39
C ASP A 234 11.79 10.37 -19.24
N LEU A 235 10.93 9.54 -18.68
CA LEU A 235 10.38 8.37 -19.36
C LEU A 235 9.33 8.81 -20.39
N VAL A 236 9.77 8.91 -21.65
CA VAL A 236 8.92 9.28 -22.79
C VAL A 236 9.12 8.24 -23.89
N PHE A 237 8.05 7.50 -24.19
CA PHE A 237 8.06 6.47 -25.21
C PHE A 237 8.05 7.11 -26.60
N HIS A 238 9.05 6.77 -27.40
CA HIS A 238 9.11 7.11 -28.82
C HIS A 238 8.97 5.82 -29.61
N ASP A 239 7.97 5.78 -30.48
CA ASP A 239 7.80 4.77 -31.49
C ASP A 239 8.10 5.40 -32.85
N ILE A 240 9.16 4.92 -33.50
CA ILE A 240 9.65 5.46 -34.76
C ILE A 240 9.52 4.39 -35.84
N CYS A 241 8.64 4.65 -36.80
CA CYS A 241 8.38 3.77 -37.92
C CYS A 241 9.14 4.23 -39.18
N PHE A 242 10.04 3.39 -39.66
CA PHE A 242 10.80 3.58 -40.90
C PHE A 242 10.18 2.71 -42.02
N PRO A 243 9.49 3.29 -43.01
CA PRO A 243 8.94 2.52 -44.12
C PRO A 243 10.05 2.00 -45.03
N LEU A 244 9.99 0.73 -45.44
CA LEU A 244 10.94 0.15 -46.38
C LEU A 244 10.78 0.79 -47.77
N ALA A 245 11.90 1.16 -48.39
CA ALA A 245 11.90 1.70 -49.74
C ALA A 245 11.34 0.69 -50.77
N ARG A 246 10.91 1.19 -51.92
CA ARG A 246 10.29 0.35 -52.97
C ARG A 246 11.31 -0.69 -53.46
N GLY A 247 10.91 -1.97 -53.47
CA GLY A 247 11.76 -3.09 -53.87
C GLY A 247 12.69 -3.63 -52.78
N VAL A 248 12.82 -2.95 -51.63
CA VAL A 248 13.61 -3.46 -50.49
C VAL A 248 12.83 -4.57 -49.77
N THR A 249 13.54 -5.64 -49.43
CA THR A 249 13.02 -6.77 -48.67
C THR A 249 13.44 -6.68 -47.21
N GLN A 250 12.68 -7.29 -46.30
CA GLN A 250 13.07 -7.39 -44.88
C GLN A 250 14.43 -8.07 -44.71
N LYS A 251 14.73 -9.08 -45.54
CA LYS A 251 16.01 -9.79 -45.52
C LYS A 251 17.19 -8.84 -45.73
N THR A 252 17.09 -7.95 -46.70
CA THR A 252 18.13 -6.94 -46.98
C THR A 252 18.36 -6.01 -45.80
N VAL A 253 17.30 -5.64 -45.07
CA VAL A 253 17.43 -4.79 -43.88
C VAL A 253 17.99 -5.57 -42.69
N ALA A 254 17.53 -6.80 -42.46
CA ALA A 254 18.04 -7.67 -41.42
C ALA A 254 19.56 -7.91 -41.55
N GLU A 255 20.06 -8.15 -42.77
CA GLU A 255 21.49 -8.34 -43.05
C GLU A 255 22.36 -7.11 -42.72
N VAL A 256 21.77 -5.90 -42.73
CA VAL A 256 22.45 -4.67 -42.30
C VAL A 256 22.40 -4.55 -40.78
N LEU A 257 21.24 -4.79 -40.17
CA LEU A 257 21.06 -4.73 -38.71
C LEU A 257 21.95 -5.73 -37.97
N GLU A 258 22.14 -6.94 -38.50
CA GLU A 258 23.05 -7.96 -37.95
C GLU A 258 24.51 -7.51 -37.85
N LYS A 259 24.92 -6.53 -38.65
CA LYS A 259 26.29 -6.00 -38.68
C LYS A 259 26.48 -4.80 -37.76
N LEU A 260 25.41 -4.27 -37.17
CA LEU A 260 25.51 -3.08 -36.34
C LEU A 260 26.02 -3.39 -34.93
N PRO A 261 27.08 -2.72 -34.46
CA PRO A 261 27.57 -2.89 -33.10
C PRO A 261 26.50 -2.43 -32.11
N GLY A 262 26.25 -3.27 -31.09
CA GLY A 262 25.24 -2.99 -30.07
C GLY A 262 23.83 -3.49 -30.41
N LEU A 263 23.56 -4.01 -31.61
CA LEU A 263 22.32 -4.74 -31.87
C LEU A 263 22.52 -6.24 -31.61
N ARG A 264 21.65 -6.82 -30.79
CA ARG A 264 21.57 -8.26 -30.56
C ARG A 264 20.27 -8.80 -31.13
N SER A 265 20.34 -9.73 -32.06
CA SER A 265 19.17 -10.43 -32.60
C SER A 265 18.56 -11.35 -31.54
N GLU A 266 17.24 -11.26 -31.38
CA GLU A 266 16.41 -12.15 -30.55
C GLU A 266 15.39 -12.88 -31.46
N GLY A 267 15.81 -13.23 -32.67
CA GLY A 267 14.97 -13.87 -33.69
C GLY A 267 15.16 -13.28 -35.09
N ARG A 268 14.31 -13.70 -36.05
CA ARG A 268 14.45 -13.33 -37.47
C ARG A 268 14.04 -11.90 -37.81
N SER A 269 13.33 -11.24 -36.92
CA SER A 269 12.72 -9.93 -37.16
C SER A 269 12.78 -9.01 -35.95
N PHE A 270 13.55 -9.34 -34.91
CA PHE A 270 13.60 -8.58 -33.68
C PHE A 270 15.04 -8.43 -33.17
N TRP A 271 15.39 -7.22 -32.72
CA TRP A 271 16.71 -6.90 -32.17
C TRP A 271 16.57 -6.06 -30.90
N ASN A 272 17.37 -6.40 -29.89
CA ASN A 272 17.61 -5.57 -28.72
C ASN A 272 18.80 -4.65 -28.99
N TRP A 273 18.61 -3.33 -28.83
CA TRP A 273 19.70 -2.38 -28.86
C TRP A 273 20.30 -2.24 -27.47
N LEU A 274 21.54 -2.70 -27.31
CA LEU A 274 22.24 -2.81 -26.04
C LEU A 274 23.24 -1.67 -25.83
N ARG A 275 23.41 -1.28 -24.58
CA ARG A 275 24.47 -0.37 -24.16
C ARG A 275 25.84 -1.00 -24.36
N MET A 276 26.73 -0.28 -25.04
CA MET A 276 28.10 -0.75 -25.26
C MET A 276 28.98 -0.54 -24.02
N PRO A 277 29.92 -1.46 -23.72
CA PRO A 277 30.91 -1.26 -22.66
C PRO A 277 31.72 0.02 -22.90
N GLY A 278 31.72 0.94 -21.93
CA GLY A 278 32.42 2.23 -22.01
C GLY A 278 31.56 3.42 -22.48
N GLN A 279 30.31 3.20 -22.92
CA GLN A 279 29.34 4.29 -23.04
C GLN A 279 29.00 4.82 -21.64
N LYS A 280 29.37 6.08 -21.37
CA LYS A 280 29.01 6.77 -20.13
C LYS A 280 27.49 6.96 -20.05
N LYS A 281 26.92 6.91 -18.85
CA LYS A 281 25.58 7.48 -18.60
C LYS A 281 25.57 8.91 -19.13
N ALA A 282 24.53 9.29 -19.87
CA ALA A 282 24.32 10.69 -20.20
C ALA A 282 24.32 11.48 -18.89
N THR A 283 25.28 12.38 -18.71
CA THR A 283 25.27 13.29 -17.58
C THR A 283 24.12 14.26 -17.84
N SER A 284 22.98 14.05 -17.18
CA SER A 284 21.87 14.98 -17.20
C SER A 284 22.34 16.33 -16.69
N SER A 285 22.54 17.28 -17.61
CA SER A 285 22.63 18.69 -17.26
C SER A 285 21.23 19.14 -16.83
N GLY A 286 21.02 19.32 -15.52
CA GLY A 286 20.00 20.25 -15.03
C GLY A 286 18.72 19.67 -14.42
N SER A 287 18.77 18.57 -13.67
CA SER A 287 17.66 18.28 -12.76
C SER A 287 18.20 17.72 -11.43
N SER A 288 18.20 18.57 -10.42
CA SER A 288 18.47 18.24 -9.03
C SER A 288 17.15 17.90 -8.36
N HIS A 289 16.53 16.78 -8.74
CA HIS A 289 15.32 16.32 -8.05
C HIS A 289 15.71 15.32 -6.98
N GLN A 290 15.80 15.82 -5.74
CA GLN A 290 15.73 15.02 -4.51
C GLN A 290 14.26 14.69 -4.19
N ASP A 291 13.45 14.34 -5.19
CA ASP A 291 12.05 14.00 -4.96
C ASP A 291 11.95 12.51 -4.59
N ALA A 292 11.47 12.24 -3.38
CA ALA A 292 11.34 10.90 -2.79
C ALA A 292 10.39 9.95 -3.56
N GLN A 293 9.80 10.41 -4.67
CA GLN A 293 8.86 9.67 -5.52
C GLN A 293 9.41 9.34 -6.92
N ALA A 294 10.66 9.70 -7.24
CA ALA A 294 11.27 9.36 -8.52
C ALA A 294 11.43 7.84 -8.68
N GLN A 295 10.80 7.26 -9.70
CA GLN A 295 10.94 5.84 -10.04
C GLN A 295 11.76 5.69 -11.31
N PHE A 296 12.78 4.83 -11.27
CA PHE A 296 13.66 4.55 -12.39
C PHE A 296 13.31 3.20 -13.02
N LEU A 297 13.03 3.20 -14.33
CA LEU A 297 12.73 2.01 -15.10
C LEU A 297 13.89 1.69 -16.05
N SER A 298 14.51 0.52 -15.82
CA SER A 298 15.57 -0.04 -16.67
C SER A 298 15.15 -1.39 -17.21
N SER A 299 15.38 -1.60 -18.51
CA SER A 299 15.23 -2.90 -19.15
C SER A 299 16.60 -3.56 -19.26
N GLU A 300 16.73 -4.77 -18.76
CA GLU A 300 17.97 -5.56 -18.76
C GLU A 300 17.73 -6.93 -19.40
N MET A 301 18.72 -7.45 -20.10
CA MET A 301 18.74 -8.84 -20.56
C MET A 301 19.16 -9.77 -19.41
N ASP A 302 18.96 -11.09 -19.57
CA ASP A 302 19.35 -12.11 -18.58
C ASP A 302 20.85 -12.09 -18.18
N ASP A 303 21.71 -11.55 -19.05
CA ASP A 303 23.15 -11.39 -18.80
C ASP A 303 23.52 -10.06 -18.13
N GLY A 304 22.53 -9.24 -17.76
CA GLY A 304 22.71 -7.92 -17.13
C GLY A 304 22.96 -6.78 -18.12
N SER A 305 22.91 -7.01 -19.44
CA SER A 305 23.07 -5.95 -20.45
C SER A 305 21.88 -5.00 -20.45
N ILE A 306 22.13 -3.69 -20.38
CA ILE A 306 21.07 -2.68 -20.41
C ILE A 306 20.55 -2.51 -21.84
N VAL A 307 19.23 -2.65 -22.00
CA VAL A 307 18.50 -2.42 -23.25
C VAL A 307 18.16 -0.93 -23.38
N LEU A 308 18.67 -0.32 -24.45
CA LEU A 308 18.43 1.06 -24.83
C LEU A 308 17.12 1.24 -25.60
N GLY A 309 16.77 0.24 -26.41
CA GLY A 309 15.55 0.19 -27.20
C GLY A 309 15.42 -1.15 -27.91
N THR A 310 14.31 -1.31 -28.62
CA THR A 310 14.06 -2.52 -29.41
C THR A 310 13.76 -2.15 -30.85
N LEU A 311 14.11 -3.05 -31.76
CA LEU A 311 13.78 -2.93 -33.17
C LEU A 311 13.00 -4.14 -33.64
N GLU A 312 11.92 -3.90 -34.37
CA GLU A 312 11.10 -4.95 -34.96
C GLU A 312 10.89 -4.68 -36.46
N LEU A 313 11.14 -5.71 -37.29
CA LEU A 313 10.77 -5.71 -38.70
C LEU A 313 9.40 -6.38 -38.87
N LYS A 314 8.39 -5.61 -39.28
CA LYS A 314 7.05 -6.13 -39.51
C LYS A 314 6.46 -5.56 -40.79
N GLY A 315 5.95 -6.43 -41.65
CA GLY A 315 5.38 -6.02 -42.95
C GLY A 315 6.39 -5.25 -43.81
N ARG A 316 6.07 -4.00 -44.16
CA ARG A 316 6.95 -3.12 -44.93
C ARG A 316 7.60 -2.00 -44.10
N GLN A 317 7.80 -2.22 -42.82
CA GLN A 317 8.31 -1.19 -41.90
C GLN A 317 9.31 -1.78 -40.91
N LEU A 318 10.29 -0.96 -40.51
CA LEU A 318 11.16 -1.18 -39.36
C LEU A 318 10.70 -0.24 -38.25
N ARG A 319 10.40 -0.78 -37.08
CA ARG A 319 9.95 -0.03 -35.91
C ARG A 319 11.11 0.06 -34.91
N LEU A 320 11.37 1.25 -34.37
CA LEU A 320 12.28 1.48 -33.26
C LEU A 320 11.48 2.00 -32.07
N GLU A 321 11.50 1.26 -30.96
CA GLU A 321 10.87 1.66 -29.70
C GLU A 321 11.94 2.00 -28.65
N VAL A 322 11.88 3.21 -28.12
CA VAL A 322 12.78 3.71 -27.06
C VAL A 322 11.99 4.51 -26.04
N ASN A 323 12.58 4.74 -24.87
CA ASN A 323 11.90 5.37 -23.74
C ASN A 323 12.51 6.72 -23.31
N SER A 324 13.27 7.36 -24.20
CA SER A 324 13.68 8.77 -24.04
C SER A 324 13.98 9.46 -25.36
N LYS A 325 13.96 10.80 -25.34
CA LYS A 325 14.29 11.64 -26.49
C LYS A 325 15.73 11.46 -26.96
N SER A 326 16.68 11.39 -26.02
CA SER A 326 18.10 11.18 -26.32
C SER A 326 18.33 9.85 -27.05
N ARG A 327 17.69 8.77 -26.57
CA ARG A 327 17.74 7.45 -27.22
C ARG A 327 17.06 7.47 -28.60
N ALA A 328 15.98 8.24 -28.77
CA ALA A 328 15.31 8.41 -30.06
C ALA A 328 16.21 9.08 -31.09
N GLU A 329 16.87 10.18 -30.73
CA GLU A 329 17.81 10.90 -31.60
C GLU A 329 19.01 10.01 -31.98
N GLN A 330 19.59 9.32 -30.99
CA GLN A 330 20.70 8.40 -31.21
C GLN A 330 20.31 7.22 -32.12
N GLY A 331 19.17 6.57 -31.85
CA GLY A 331 18.68 5.46 -32.64
C GLY A 331 18.30 5.86 -34.07
N GLN A 332 17.69 7.02 -34.27
CA GLN A 332 17.42 7.55 -35.62
C GLN A 332 18.71 7.84 -36.38
N SER A 333 19.71 8.45 -35.73
CA SER A 333 21.00 8.70 -36.35
C SER A 333 21.69 7.40 -36.76
N MET A 334 21.76 6.44 -35.84
CA MET A 334 22.34 5.11 -36.08
C MET A 334 21.67 4.41 -37.26
N LEU A 335 20.33 4.37 -37.30
CA LEU A 335 19.59 3.69 -38.36
C LEU A 335 19.67 4.43 -39.70
N LYS A 336 19.69 5.75 -39.69
CA LYS A 336 19.84 6.55 -40.91
C LYS A 336 21.22 6.36 -41.54
N GLU A 337 22.27 6.32 -40.73
CA GLU A 337 23.64 6.07 -41.19
C GLU A 337 23.79 4.65 -41.74
N ALA A 338 23.20 3.66 -41.07
CA ALA A 338 23.29 2.25 -41.46
C ALA A 338 22.45 1.89 -42.68
N LEU A 339 21.18 2.32 -42.72
CA LEU A 339 20.20 1.88 -43.70
C LEU A 339 20.08 2.84 -44.88
N GLY A 340 20.42 4.12 -44.71
CA GLY A 340 20.38 5.13 -45.77
C GLY A 340 19.11 5.06 -46.61
N ASN A 341 19.26 4.77 -47.90
CA ASN A 341 18.17 4.72 -48.89
C ASN A 341 17.30 3.45 -48.82
N LEU A 342 17.60 2.50 -47.92
CA LEU A 342 16.80 1.27 -47.75
C LEU A 342 15.47 1.55 -47.04
N VAL A 343 15.41 2.65 -46.29
CA VAL A 343 14.23 3.11 -45.57
C VAL A 343 13.86 4.52 -46.01
N GLY A 344 12.57 4.85 -45.97
CA GLY A 344 12.04 6.18 -46.21
C GLY A 344 12.05 7.04 -44.94
N THR A 345 11.44 8.22 -45.06
CA THR A 345 11.34 9.17 -43.95
C THR A 345 10.66 8.55 -42.73
N PRO A 346 11.26 8.61 -41.53
CA PRO A 346 10.65 8.07 -40.32
C PRO A 346 9.40 8.86 -39.90
N LEU A 347 8.41 8.15 -39.40
CA LEU A 347 7.26 8.71 -38.69
C LEU A 347 7.47 8.44 -37.20
N THR A 348 7.40 9.49 -36.37
CA THR A 348 7.61 9.37 -34.93
C THR A 348 6.32 9.65 -34.18
N GLN A 349 5.91 8.72 -33.34
CA GLN A 349 4.88 8.92 -32.33
C GLN A 349 5.56 9.05 -30.97
N ILE A 350 5.15 10.06 -30.20
CA ILE A 350 5.70 10.35 -28.87
C ILE A 350 4.55 10.24 -27.87
N MET A 351 4.75 9.44 -26.83
CA MET A 351 3.81 9.25 -25.74
C MET A 351 4.51 9.46 -24.41
N THR A 352 3.85 10.16 -23.49
CA THR A 352 4.28 10.16 -22.10
C THR A 352 4.03 8.78 -21.48
N ALA A 353 4.75 8.45 -20.40
CA ALA A 353 4.46 7.23 -19.66
C ALA A 353 3.00 7.13 -19.22
N GLN A 354 2.39 8.27 -18.89
CA GLN A 354 0.98 8.36 -18.52
C GLN A 354 0.05 8.00 -19.69
N GLN A 355 0.25 8.61 -20.86
CA GLN A 355 -0.57 8.31 -22.04
C GLN A 355 -0.45 6.84 -22.46
N ALA A 356 0.73 6.25 -22.35
CA ALA A 356 0.95 4.83 -22.63
C ALA A 356 0.24 3.90 -21.62
N MET A 357 0.13 4.29 -20.35
CA MET A 357 -0.63 3.54 -19.35
C MET A 357 -2.15 3.68 -19.58
N ASP A 358 -2.62 4.87 -19.92
CA ASP A 358 -4.04 5.15 -20.18
C ASP A 358 -4.55 4.45 -21.45
N GLU A 359 -3.73 4.38 -22.51
CA GLU A 359 -4.06 3.62 -23.73
C GLU A 359 -4.04 2.10 -23.50
N ARG A 360 -3.14 1.59 -22.64
CA ARG A 360 -3.17 0.17 -22.20
C ARG A 360 -4.34 -0.15 -21.28
N GLY A 361 -4.92 0.84 -20.60
CA GLY A 361 -6.15 0.70 -19.82
C GLY A 361 -7.41 0.56 -20.66
N THR A 362 -7.35 0.91 -21.96
CA THR A 362 -8.50 0.90 -22.88
C THR A 362 -8.38 -0.08 -24.05
N GLY A 363 -7.18 -0.60 -24.32
CA GLY A 363 -6.93 -1.65 -25.32
C GLY A 363 -6.66 -3.02 -24.67
N GLU A 364 -7.28 -4.07 -25.21
CA GLU A 364 -7.06 -5.48 -24.83
C GLU A 364 -5.59 -5.76 -24.51
N GLY A 365 -5.37 -6.32 -23.32
CA GLY A 365 -4.05 -6.67 -22.80
C GLY A 365 -3.19 -7.34 -23.84
N GLY A 366 -2.00 -6.76 -24.08
CA GLY A 366 -0.97 -7.34 -24.90
C GLY A 366 -0.72 -8.77 -24.45
N LYS A 367 -1.15 -9.73 -25.28
CA LYS A 367 -0.97 -11.16 -25.06
C LYS A 367 0.52 -11.47 -24.94
N THR A 368 1.01 -11.62 -23.72
CA THR A 368 2.10 -12.54 -23.46
C THR A 368 1.64 -13.94 -23.89
N PRO A 369 2.51 -14.79 -24.46
CA PRO A 369 2.14 -16.16 -24.77
C PRO A 369 1.60 -16.82 -23.50
N ASP A 370 0.36 -17.30 -23.59
CA ASP A 370 -0.36 -18.01 -22.55
C ASP A 370 0.38 -19.32 -22.25
N VAL A 371 1.34 -19.27 -21.32
CA VAL A 371 1.81 -20.48 -20.65
C VAL A 371 0.70 -20.82 -19.68
N GLN A 372 -0.23 -21.67 -20.13
CA GLN A 372 -1.27 -22.24 -19.26
C GLN A 372 -0.60 -23.14 -18.22
N ILE A 373 -0.23 -22.54 -17.09
CA ILE A 373 0.22 -23.29 -15.92
C ILE A 373 -1.04 -23.87 -15.27
N PRO A 374 -1.13 -25.18 -15.03
CA PRO A 374 -2.29 -25.79 -14.39
C PRO A 374 -2.58 -25.16 -13.01
N PRO A 375 -3.86 -25.00 -12.62
CA PRO A 375 -4.22 -24.50 -11.30
C PRO A 375 -3.64 -25.40 -10.20
N GLY A 376 -2.65 -24.89 -9.46
CA GLY A 376 -1.90 -25.61 -8.41
C GLY A 376 -0.38 -25.66 -8.64
N GLU A 377 0.07 -25.69 -9.90
CA GLU A 377 1.50 -25.67 -10.23
C GLU A 377 2.08 -24.25 -10.05
N GLU A 378 1.26 -23.21 -10.29
CA GLU A 378 1.64 -21.81 -10.05
C GLU A 378 1.96 -21.51 -8.59
N ALA A 379 1.17 -22.05 -7.64
CA ALA A 379 1.39 -21.86 -6.21
C ALA A 379 2.73 -22.46 -5.78
N ARG A 380 3.01 -23.67 -6.26
CA ARG A 380 4.25 -24.39 -5.99
C ARG A 380 5.47 -23.67 -6.58
N ILE A 381 5.38 -23.23 -7.84
CA ILE A 381 6.44 -22.47 -8.50
C ILE A 381 6.68 -21.14 -7.77
N LEU A 382 5.61 -20.42 -7.41
CA LEU A 382 5.72 -19.17 -6.66
C LEU A 382 6.35 -19.40 -5.28
N ALA A 383 5.94 -20.44 -4.56
CA ALA A 383 6.53 -20.80 -3.27
C ALA A 383 8.03 -21.12 -3.39
N GLU A 384 8.43 -21.92 -4.39
CA GLU A 384 9.84 -22.24 -4.65
C GLU A 384 10.67 -21.00 -5.03
N VAL A 385 10.10 -20.10 -5.84
CA VAL A 385 10.74 -18.84 -6.23
C VAL A 385 10.89 -17.91 -5.03
N LEU A 386 9.85 -17.73 -4.22
CA LEU A 386 9.89 -16.91 -3.01
C LEU A 386 10.88 -17.48 -1.99
N GLU A 387 10.87 -18.79 -1.75
CA GLU A 387 11.82 -19.42 -0.83
C GLU A 387 13.27 -19.20 -1.29
N ARG A 388 13.58 -19.47 -2.56
CA ARG A 388 14.92 -19.26 -3.12
C ARG A 388 15.34 -17.80 -3.03
N HIS A 389 14.44 -16.87 -3.36
CA HIS A 389 14.69 -15.44 -3.28
C HIS A 389 15.03 -15.03 -1.85
N TYR A 390 14.16 -15.33 -0.89
CA TYR A 390 14.35 -14.91 0.50
C TYR A 390 15.53 -15.60 1.18
N ARG A 391 15.87 -16.84 0.83
CA ARG A 391 17.09 -17.50 1.32
C ARG A 391 18.33 -16.71 0.95
N LYS A 392 18.41 -16.23 -0.29
CA LYS A 392 19.49 -15.33 -0.74
C LYS A 392 19.43 -13.98 0.00
N THR A 393 18.24 -13.41 0.18
CA THR A 393 18.06 -12.12 0.88
C THR A 393 18.57 -12.15 2.33
N LEU A 394 18.58 -13.32 3.01
CA LEU A 394 19.15 -13.45 4.36
C LEU A 394 20.66 -13.17 4.40
N ASP A 395 21.36 -13.34 3.28
CA ASP A 395 22.80 -13.13 3.13
C ASP A 395 23.13 -11.80 2.40
N ASP A 396 22.14 -11.15 1.81
CA ASP A 396 22.27 -9.85 1.15
C ASP A 396 22.08 -8.68 2.13
N VAL A 397 22.71 -7.54 1.82
CA VAL A 397 22.58 -6.31 2.60
C VAL A 397 21.20 -5.70 2.41
N VAL A 398 20.48 -5.45 3.51
CA VAL A 398 19.14 -4.86 3.48
C VAL A 398 19.20 -3.41 4.01
N PRO A 399 18.88 -2.40 3.17
CA PRO A 399 18.90 -0.99 3.61
C PRO A 399 18.01 -0.70 4.81
N ALA A 400 16.83 -1.32 4.86
CA ALA A 400 15.89 -1.19 5.99
C ALA A 400 16.46 -1.69 7.34
N LEU A 401 17.55 -2.47 7.31
CA LEU A 401 18.26 -2.97 8.49
C LEU A 401 19.55 -2.20 8.79
N GLY A 402 19.69 -0.98 8.25
CA GLY A 402 20.87 -0.15 8.43
C GLY A 402 22.07 -0.66 7.63
N ASN A 403 21.82 -1.15 6.40
CA ASN A 403 22.83 -1.76 5.53
C ASN A 403 23.54 -2.96 6.16
N MET A 404 22.81 -3.76 6.93
CA MET A 404 23.27 -5.05 7.45
C MET A 404 22.50 -6.19 6.78
N THR A 405 23.08 -7.39 6.75
CA THR A 405 22.33 -8.60 6.42
C THR A 405 21.39 -8.97 7.57
N PRO A 406 20.24 -9.62 7.31
CA PRO A 406 19.36 -10.13 8.36
C PRO A 406 20.10 -10.98 9.41
N ARG A 407 21.00 -11.86 8.98
CA ARG A 407 21.80 -12.72 9.89
C ARG A 407 22.78 -11.92 10.77
N GLN A 408 23.32 -10.82 10.26
CA GLN A 408 24.17 -9.93 11.07
C GLN A 408 23.34 -9.12 12.06
N ALA A 409 22.20 -8.57 11.61
CA ALA A 409 21.36 -7.71 12.42
C ALA A 409 20.81 -8.43 13.67
N VAL A 410 20.41 -9.71 13.55
CA VAL A 410 19.87 -10.48 14.70
C VAL A 410 20.87 -10.72 15.85
N ARG A 411 22.16 -10.39 15.68
CA ARG A 411 23.16 -10.52 16.76
C ARG A 411 22.96 -9.53 17.91
N THR A 412 22.17 -8.48 17.70
CA THR A 412 21.90 -7.47 18.74
C THR A 412 20.42 -7.44 19.10
N ALA A 413 20.09 -7.07 20.34
CA ALA A 413 18.69 -6.98 20.76
C ALA A 413 17.89 -5.95 19.93
N THR A 414 18.52 -4.84 19.54
CA THR A 414 17.90 -3.83 18.66
C THR A 414 17.73 -4.38 17.24
N GLY A 415 18.73 -5.04 16.69
CA GLY A 415 18.64 -5.62 15.35
C GLY A 415 17.65 -6.78 15.26
N ARG A 416 17.49 -7.61 16.31
CA ARG A 416 16.41 -8.61 16.36
C ARG A 416 15.03 -8.00 16.19
N LYS A 417 14.77 -6.84 16.81
CA LYS A 417 13.51 -6.10 16.66
C LYS A 417 13.36 -5.53 15.25
N ALA A 418 14.42 -4.97 14.68
CA ALA A 418 14.42 -4.44 13.31
C ALA A 418 14.14 -5.54 12.27
N VAL A 419 14.78 -6.71 12.42
CA VAL A 419 14.54 -7.87 11.56
C VAL A 419 13.12 -8.40 11.72
N ALA A 420 12.59 -8.46 12.95
CA ALA A 420 11.19 -8.84 13.16
C ALA A 420 10.21 -7.88 12.45
N ALA A 421 10.42 -6.57 12.56
CA ALA A 421 9.59 -5.59 11.85
C ALA A 421 9.69 -5.72 10.32
N TRP A 422 10.90 -5.98 9.80
CA TRP A 422 11.14 -6.23 8.39
C TRP A 422 10.44 -7.50 7.87
N LEU A 423 10.49 -8.62 8.62
CA LEU A 423 9.79 -9.85 8.25
C LEU A 423 8.27 -9.66 8.25
N LYS A 424 7.71 -8.94 9.23
CA LYS A 424 6.29 -8.59 9.25
C LYS A 424 5.88 -7.77 8.03
N GLN A 425 6.71 -6.82 7.63
CA GLN A 425 6.47 -6.03 6.41
C GLN A 425 6.46 -6.91 5.16
N ILE A 426 7.38 -7.88 5.07
CA ILE A 426 7.40 -8.85 3.96
C ILE A 426 6.10 -9.66 3.94
N GLU A 427 5.74 -10.31 5.05
CA GLU A 427 4.52 -11.11 5.16
C GLU A 427 3.27 -10.31 4.77
N ASN A 428 3.16 -9.08 5.27
CA ASN A 428 2.04 -8.19 4.97
C ASN A 428 1.98 -7.79 3.48
N THR A 429 3.13 -7.43 2.90
CA THR A 429 3.22 -7.04 1.48
C THR A 429 2.88 -8.21 0.58
N THR A 430 3.41 -9.41 0.88
CA THR A 430 3.14 -10.63 0.10
C THR A 430 1.67 -11.04 0.20
N ALA A 431 1.04 -10.94 1.38
CA ALA A 431 -0.40 -11.15 1.53
C ALA A 431 -1.24 -10.17 0.69
N GLY A 432 -0.68 -9.00 0.37
CA GLY A 432 -1.35 -7.94 -0.36
C GLY A 432 -1.31 -7.97 -1.89
N LEU A 433 -0.59 -8.91 -2.50
CA LEU A 433 -0.39 -8.99 -3.96
C LEU A 433 -1.64 -9.45 -4.76
N GLY A 434 -2.83 -9.50 -4.14
CA GLY A 434 -4.08 -9.90 -4.81
C GLY A 434 -4.14 -11.39 -5.22
N ARG A 435 -3.18 -12.20 -4.75
CA ARG A 435 -3.09 -13.64 -5.01
C ARG A 435 -3.27 -14.45 -3.72
N ALA A 436 -4.26 -14.09 -2.90
CA ALA A 436 -4.45 -14.64 -1.56
C ALA A 436 -4.49 -16.17 -1.51
N GLU A 437 -5.09 -16.83 -2.52
CA GLU A 437 -5.12 -18.30 -2.64
C GLU A 437 -3.75 -18.91 -2.92
N LEU A 438 -2.87 -18.20 -3.65
CA LEU A 438 -1.51 -18.67 -3.96
C LEU A 438 -0.53 -18.32 -2.84
N THR A 439 -0.65 -17.16 -2.21
CA THR A 439 0.26 -16.69 -1.15
C THR A 439 -0.07 -17.28 0.23
N SER A 440 -1.31 -17.71 0.47
CA SER A 440 -1.69 -18.45 1.69
C SER A 440 -1.04 -19.82 1.82
N SER A 441 -0.55 -20.39 0.71
CA SER A 441 0.17 -21.68 0.69
C SER A 441 1.64 -21.57 1.12
N PHE A 442 2.21 -20.36 1.14
CA PHE A 442 3.61 -20.13 1.48
C PHE A 442 3.75 -19.55 2.89
N SER A 443 4.48 -20.25 3.77
CA SER A 443 4.77 -19.78 5.12
C SER A 443 6.17 -19.15 5.21
N PHE A 444 6.25 -18.02 5.91
CA PHE A 444 7.51 -17.36 6.26
C PHE A 444 8.12 -17.88 7.58
N ASP A 445 7.49 -18.85 8.25
CA ASP A 445 7.95 -19.40 9.55
C ASP A 445 9.41 -19.85 9.54
N TRP A 446 9.86 -20.42 8.42
CA TRP A 446 11.24 -20.86 8.28
C TRP A 446 12.24 -19.71 8.44
N MET A 447 11.93 -18.50 7.96
CA MET A 447 12.81 -17.32 8.13
C MET A 447 12.92 -16.94 9.60
N TRP A 448 11.80 -16.93 10.32
CA TRP A 448 11.78 -16.61 11.75
C TRP A 448 12.56 -17.62 12.60
N ASN A 449 12.41 -18.91 12.27
CA ASN A 449 13.12 -20.00 12.93
C ASN A 449 14.63 -19.95 12.64
N GLU A 450 14.99 -19.80 11.37
CA GLU A 450 16.38 -19.75 10.90
C GLU A 450 17.15 -18.55 11.50
N LEU A 451 16.46 -17.43 11.68
CA LEU A 451 17.01 -16.23 12.31
C LEU A 451 16.97 -16.25 13.85
N GLY A 452 16.42 -17.31 14.47
CA GLY A 452 16.34 -17.44 15.93
C GLY A 452 15.43 -16.39 16.58
N ILE A 453 14.44 -15.89 15.86
CA ILE A 453 13.54 -14.81 16.30
C ILE A 453 12.05 -15.18 16.26
N ALA A 454 11.71 -16.46 16.10
CA ALA A 454 10.33 -16.95 16.13
C ALA A 454 9.53 -16.49 17.36
N SER A 455 10.19 -16.32 18.51
CA SER A 455 9.56 -15.75 19.71
C SER A 455 9.09 -14.29 19.57
N LEU A 456 9.42 -13.60 18.48
CA LEU A 456 8.99 -12.22 18.17
C LEU A 456 7.88 -12.18 17.10
N ARG A 457 7.48 -13.33 16.54
CA ARG A 457 6.36 -13.46 15.59
C ARG A 457 5.03 -13.51 16.34
N LYS A 458 4.68 -12.38 16.93
CA LYS A 458 3.43 -12.10 17.66
C LYS A 458 3.33 -10.62 17.92
#